data_AF-A0A372RNV2-F1
#
_entry.id   AF-A0A372RNV2-F1
#
_cell.length_a   1.000
_cell.length_b   1.000
_cell.length_c   1.000
_cell.angle_alpha   90.00
_cell.angle_beta   90.00
_cell.angle_gamma   90.00
#
_symmetry.space_group_name_H-M   'P 1'
#
loop_
_entity.id
_entity.type
_entity.pdbx_description
1 polymer ?
#
loop_
_entity_poly.entity_id
_entity_poly.type
_entity_poly.pdbx_seq_one_letter_code
_entity_poly.pdbx_strand_id
1 'polypeptide(L)'
;MISWASVALDSSNNTEVYLFGGIMFDVNTQKDSFKSLIYKFNINSISWNIPTVSGTAPSRRIEMKAISDNSGKIYIFGGAANFLIGAPTRTFFSDMITFDIADSSWSINTAVNG
;
A
#
# COMPACT_ATOMS: atom_id res chain seq x y z
N MET A 1 13.69 -5.55 6.30
CA MET A 1 12.47 -6.13 6.91
C MET A 1 11.29 -5.26 6.54
N ILE A 2 10.14 -5.87 6.23
CA ILE A 2 8.86 -5.16 6.05
C ILE A 2 7.87 -5.67 7.11
N SER A 3 7.16 -4.77 7.80
CA SER A 3 6.16 -5.11 8.82
C SER A 3 5.00 -4.11 8.82
N TRP A 4 3.84 -4.54 9.33
CA TRP A 4 2.57 -3.79 9.39
C TRP A 4 2.08 -3.20 8.05
N ALA A 5 2.58 -3.74 6.95
CA ALA A 5 2.05 -3.52 5.61
C ALA A 5 0.73 -4.28 5.43
N SER A 6 0.03 -3.99 4.34
CA SER A 6 -1.12 -4.78 3.88
C SER A 6 -0.82 -5.45 2.56
N VAL A 7 -1.49 -6.57 2.27
CA VAL A 7 -1.32 -7.31 1.02
C VAL A 7 -2.66 -7.59 0.37
N ALA A 8 -2.70 -7.56 -0.96
CA ALA A 8 -3.86 -8.01 -1.74
C ALA A 8 -3.36 -8.78 -2.97
N LEU A 9 -4.05 -9.87 -3.33
CA LEU A 9 -3.86 -10.58 -4.58
C LEU A 9 -4.69 -9.89 -5.66
N ASP A 10 -4.16 -9.70 -6.86
CA ASP A 10 -4.97 -9.31 -8.00
C ASP A 10 -5.98 -10.42 -8.32
N SER A 11 -7.23 -10.24 -7.92
CA SER A 11 -8.29 -11.24 -8.12
C SER A 11 -8.71 -11.38 -9.59
N SER A 12 -8.28 -10.48 -10.48
CA SER A 12 -8.60 -10.58 -11.90
C SER A 12 -7.74 -11.63 -12.63
N ASN A 13 -6.50 -11.86 -12.18
CA ASN A 13 -5.57 -12.80 -12.82
C ASN A 13 -4.91 -13.80 -11.85
N ASN A 14 -4.96 -13.57 -10.54
CA ASN A 14 -4.35 -14.39 -9.47
C ASN A 14 -2.84 -14.65 -9.63
N THR A 15 -2.12 -13.79 -10.35
CA THR A 15 -0.68 -13.93 -10.62
C THR A 15 0.17 -12.82 -10.00
N GLU A 16 -0.48 -11.77 -9.49
CA GLU A 16 0.19 -10.58 -8.98
C GLU A 16 -0.25 -10.30 -7.54
N VAL A 17 0.73 -10.16 -6.63
CA VAL A 17 0.49 -9.77 -5.24
C VAL A 17 0.98 -8.33 -5.05
N TYR A 18 0.13 -7.49 -4.49
CA TYR A 18 0.43 -6.12 -4.16
C TYR A 18 0.65 -5.98 -2.66
N LEU A 19 1.75 -5.34 -2.28
CA LEU A 19 2.13 -5.05 -0.90
C LEU A 19 2.12 -3.54 -0.70
N PHE A 20 1.40 -3.08 0.31
CA PHE A 20 1.10 -1.67 0.55
C PHE A 20 1.61 -1.17 1.90
N GLY A 21 2.27 -0.02 1.86
CA GLY A 21 2.70 0.73 3.04
C GLY A 21 3.66 -0.07 3.94
N GLY A 22 3.52 0.13 5.24
CA GLY A 22 4.33 -0.56 6.23
C GLY A 22 5.62 0.16 6.63
N ILE A 23 6.33 -0.48 7.55
CA ILE A 23 7.68 -0.12 7.96
C ILE A 23 8.65 -0.84 7.03
N MET A 24 9.65 -0.12 6.53
CA MET A 24 10.72 -0.66 5.72
C MET A 24 12.03 -0.38 6.42
N PHE A 25 12.67 -1.40 6.95
CA PHE A 25 13.84 -1.24 7.79
C PHE A 25 15.03 -1.99 7.18
N ASP A 26 16.11 -1.27 6.92
CA ASP A 26 17.36 -1.88 6.51
C ASP A 26 18.07 -2.39 7.76
N VAL A 27 18.24 -3.71 7.85
CA VAL A 27 18.75 -4.39 9.05
C VAL A 27 20.24 -4.15 9.27
N ASN A 28 20.98 -3.75 8.24
CA ASN A 28 22.42 -3.52 8.31
C ASN A 28 22.71 -2.10 8.80
N THR A 29 22.00 -1.12 8.23
CA THR A 29 22.17 0.30 8.57
C THR A 29 21.31 0.75 9.74
N GLN A 30 20.34 -0.08 10.14
CA GLN A 30 19.35 0.21 11.17
C GLN A 30 18.54 1.49 10.90
N LYS A 31 18.26 1.74 9.62
CA LYS A 31 17.55 2.94 9.17
C LYS A 31 16.31 2.58 8.38
N ASP A 32 15.38 3.53 8.35
CA ASP A 32 14.24 3.49 7.44
C ASP A 32 14.74 3.44 6.00
N SER A 33 14.27 2.45 5.25
CA SER A 33 14.64 2.18 3.85
C SER A 33 13.41 2.24 2.94
N PHE A 34 12.43 3.05 3.33
CA PHE A 34 11.23 3.28 2.55
C PHE A 34 11.54 3.81 1.15
N LYS A 35 11.01 3.16 0.11
CA LYS A 35 11.18 3.60 -1.29
C LYS A 35 9.87 3.79 -2.04
N SER A 36 8.82 3.04 -1.68
CA SER A 36 7.53 3.10 -2.35
C SER A 36 6.41 2.72 -1.39
N LEU A 37 5.21 3.25 -1.62
CA LEU A 37 3.99 2.82 -0.95
C LEU A 37 3.47 1.48 -1.46
N ILE A 38 3.94 1.05 -2.63
CA ILE A 38 3.45 -0.13 -3.32
C ILE A 38 4.62 -0.93 -3.89
N TYR A 39 4.58 -2.23 -3.64
CA TYR A 39 5.43 -3.22 -4.26
C TYR A 39 4.53 -4.25 -4.93
N LYS A 40 4.99 -4.75 -6.07
CA LYS A 40 4.31 -5.77 -6.85
C LYS A 40 5.19 -7.00 -6.91
N PHE A 41 4.63 -8.15 -6.58
CA PHE A 41 5.25 -9.45 -6.69
C PHE A 41 4.55 -10.25 -7.77
N ASN A 42 5.31 -10.70 -8.78
CA ASN A 42 4.79 -11.61 -9.79
C ASN A 42 5.10 -13.04 -9.37
N ILE A 43 4.06 -13.86 -9.23
CA ILE A 43 4.16 -15.24 -8.75
C ILE A 43 4.85 -16.14 -9.80
N ASN A 44 4.64 -15.86 -11.09
CA ASN A 44 5.19 -16.67 -12.18
C ASN A 44 6.70 -16.46 -12.32
N SER A 45 7.16 -15.21 -12.27
CA SER A 45 8.59 -14.88 -12.37
C SER A 45 9.31 -14.84 -11.03
N ILE A 46 8.58 -14.98 -9.91
CA ILE A 46 9.10 -14.94 -8.53
C ILE A 46 9.95 -13.68 -8.31
N SER A 47 9.43 -12.53 -8.74
CA SER A 47 10.17 -11.28 -8.72
C SER A 47 9.36 -10.12 -8.17
N TRP A 48 10.04 -9.22 -7.48
CA TRP A 48 9.50 -7.97 -6.98
C TRP A 48 9.83 -6.82 -7.93
N ASN A 49 8.89 -5.91 -8.14
CA ASN A 49 9.13 -4.63 -8.78
C ASN A 49 8.37 -3.50 -8.06
N ILE A 50 8.85 -2.27 -8.24
CA ILE A 50 8.10 -1.07 -7.86
C ILE A 50 7.40 -0.60 -9.14
N PRO A 51 6.05 -0.64 -9.23
CA PRO A 51 5.36 -0.13 -10.39
C PRO A 51 5.48 1.40 -10.46
N THR A 52 5.50 1.95 -11.67
CA THR A 52 5.30 3.38 -11.87
C THR A 52 3.82 3.67 -11.65
N VAL A 53 3.50 4.61 -10.76
CA VAL A 53 2.12 4.87 -10.34
C VAL A 53 1.75 6.32 -10.55
N SER A 54 0.51 6.56 -11.01
CA SER A 54 -0.08 7.87 -11.24
C SER A 54 -1.18 8.19 -10.21
N GLY A 55 -1.83 9.35 -10.34
CA GLY A 55 -2.90 9.78 -9.44
C GLY A 55 -2.42 10.32 -8.10
N THR A 56 -3.34 10.47 -7.15
CA THR A 56 -3.06 11.08 -5.83
C THR A 56 -2.65 10.01 -4.83
N ALA A 57 -1.34 9.85 -4.64
CA ALA A 57 -0.80 8.90 -3.67
C ALA A 57 -1.23 9.22 -2.22
N PRO A 58 -1.61 8.22 -1.42
CA PRO A 58 -1.91 8.42 -0.01
C PRO A 58 -0.63 8.70 0.80
N SER A 59 -0.78 9.28 1.99
CA SER A 59 0.33 9.36 2.94
C SER A 59 0.79 7.96 3.38
N ARG A 60 2.10 7.80 3.60
CA ARG A 60 2.68 6.56 4.16
C ARG A 60 2.00 6.21 5.48
N ARG A 61 1.64 4.94 5.62
CA ARG A 61 0.87 4.42 6.74
C ARG A 61 1.15 2.94 6.98
N ILE A 62 0.80 2.49 8.18
CA ILE A 62 0.90 1.13 8.70
C ILE A 62 -0.49 0.65 9.13
N GLU A 63 -0.63 -0.63 9.47
CA GLU A 63 -1.83 -1.21 10.09
C GLU A 63 -3.11 -1.18 9.22
N MET A 64 -2.93 -0.96 7.91
CA MET A 64 -4.02 -0.88 6.93
C MET A 64 -4.67 -2.25 6.67
N LYS A 65 -5.80 -2.24 5.96
CA LYS A 65 -6.42 -3.44 5.38
C LYS A 65 -6.68 -3.22 3.90
N ALA A 66 -6.21 -4.15 3.07
CA ALA A 66 -6.39 -4.14 1.62
C ALA A 66 -7.24 -5.34 1.20
N ILE A 67 -8.17 -5.10 0.28
CA ILE A 67 -8.97 -6.13 -0.40
C ILE A 67 -9.03 -5.81 -1.89
N SER A 68 -9.06 -6.83 -2.72
CA SER A 68 -9.22 -6.72 -4.18
C SER A 68 -10.62 -7.13 -4.60
N ASP A 69 -11.11 -6.54 -5.68
CA ASP A 69 -12.27 -7.03 -6.41
C ASP A 69 -11.88 -7.70 -7.74
N ASN A 70 -12.86 -8.33 -8.39
CA ASN A 70 -12.67 -9.00 -9.67
C ASN A 70 -12.56 -8.03 -10.86
N SER A 71 -12.69 -6.71 -10.64
CA SER A 71 -12.60 -5.68 -11.67
C SER A 71 -11.19 -5.09 -11.81
N GLY A 72 -10.23 -5.57 -11.03
CA GLY A 72 -8.86 -5.06 -11.03
C GLY A 72 -8.67 -3.84 -10.12
N LYS A 73 -9.55 -3.65 -9.12
CA LYS A 73 -9.40 -2.59 -8.12
C LYS A 73 -9.00 -3.17 -6.78
N ILE A 74 -8.10 -2.47 -6.10
CA ILE A 74 -7.72 -2.76 -4.72
C ILE A 74 -8.20 -1.62 -3.84
N TYR A 75 -9.01 -1.94 -2.84
CA TYR A 75 -9.51 -1.01 -1.83
C TYR A 75 -8.67 -1.16 -0.58
N ILE A 76 -8.16 -0.05 -0.07
CA ILE A 76 -7.32 0.01 1.11
C ILE A 76 -7.94 0.98 2.11
N PHE A 77 -8.34 0.46 3.26
CA PHE A 77 -9.04 1.24 4.27
C PHE A 77 -8.16 1.54 5.48
N GLY A 78 -8.21 2.79 5.91
CA GLY A 78 -7.67 3.28 7.17
C GLY A 78 -6.17 3.08 7.36
N GLY A 79 -5.78 2.62 8.55
CA GLY A 79 -4.39 2.53 9.01
C GLY A 79 -3.98 3.73 9.87
N ALA A 80 -2.68 3.82 10.17
CA ALA A 80 -2.13 4.88 10.99
C ALA A 80 -0.76 5.34 10.50
N ALA A 81 -0.38 6.57 10.84
CA ALA A 81 0.99 7.05 10.79
C ALA A 81 1.50 7.31 12.20
N ASN A 82 2.76 7.01 12.47
CA ASN A 82 3.41 7.25 13.77
C ASN A 82 4.91 7.52 13.59
N PHE A 83 5.63 7.65 14.70
CA PHE A 83 7.07 7.95 14.72
C PHE A 83 7.92 6.90 13.98
N LEU A 84 7.48 5.64 13.87
CA LEU A 84 8.22 4.58 13.18
C LEU A 84 8.24 4.74 11.66
N ILE A 85 7.36 5.59 11.12
CA ILE A 85 7.32 5.94 9.70
C ILE A 85 7.51 7.45 9.46
N GLY A 86 8.03 8.18 10.46
CA GLY A 86 8.40 9.58 10.35
C GLY A 86 7.30 10.59 10.69
N ALA A 87 6.14 10.18 11.23
CA ALA A 87 5.12 11.11 11.69
C ALA A 87 5.40 11.63 13.11
N PRO A 88 5.15 12.92 13.42
CA PRO A 88 5.45 13.51 14.72
C PRO A 88 4.53 12.99 15.84
N THR A 89 3.31 12.61 15.50
CA THR A 89 2.31 12.02 16.40
C THR A 89 1.62 10.84 15.72
N ARG A 90 0.87 10.04 16.49
CA ARG A 90 0.05 8.98 15.92
C ARG A 90 -1.23 9.57 15.32
N THR A 91 -1.40 9.44 14.01
CA THR A 91 -2.60 9.86 13.27
C THR A 91 -3.29 8.64 12.71
N PHE A 92 -4.59 8.50 12.97
CA PHE A 92 -5.42 7.45 12.39
C PHE A 92 -6.12 7.97 11.15
N PHE A 93 -6.23 7.11 10.14
CA PHE A 93 -6.92 7.42 8.89
C PHE A 93 -8.24 6.66 8.81
N SER A 94 -9.24 7.29 8.21
CA SER A 94 -10.57 6.73 7.94
C SER A 94 -10.98 6.89 6.48
N ASP A 95 -10.04 7.22 5.60
CA ASP A 95 -10.23 7.31 4.16
C ASP A 95 -10.24 5.92 3.51
N MET A 96 -10.90 5.84 2.35
CA MET A 96 -10.86 4.69 1.46
C MET A 96 -9.95 5.04 0.28
N ILE A 97 -8.83 4.34 0.17
CA ILE A 97 -7.92 4.48 -0.96
C ILE A 97 -8.29 3.40 -1.98
N THR A 98 -8.33 3.77 -3.25
CA THR A 98 -8.47 2.81 -4.35
C THR A 98 -7.23 2.85 -5.22
N PHE A 99 -6.65 1.69 -5.46
CA PHE A 99 -5.61 1.48 -6.46
C PHE A 99 -6.23 0.76 -7.66
N ASP A 100 -6.21 1.41 -8.82
CA ASP A 100 -6.60 0.81 -10.08
C ASP A 100 -5.39 0.10 -10.69
N ILE A 101 -5.48 -1.22 -10.88
CA ILE A 101 -4.36 -2.03 -11.38
C ILE A 101 -4.07 -1.73 -12.85
N ALA A 102 -5.11 -1.55 -13.67
CA ALA A 102 -4.96 -1.36 -15.11
C ALA A 102 -4.25 -0.03 -15.41
N ASP A 103 -4.67 1.03 -14.72
CA ASP A 103 -4.08 2.36 -14.87
C ASP A 103 -2.83 2.57 -13.99
N SER A 104 -2.55 1.63 -13.08
CA SER A 104 -1.57 1.79 -12.01
C SER A 104 -1.72 3.18 -11.36
N SER A 105 -2.91 3.46 -10.82
CA SER A 105 -3.26 4.81 -10.36
C SER A 105 -3.93 4.81 -8.99
N TRP A 106 -3.66 5.85 -8.21
CA TRP A 106 -4.28 6.10 -6.91
C TRP A 106 -5.49 7.03 -7.00
N SER A 107 -6.51 6.74 -6.20
CA SER A 107 -7.55 7.69 -5.83
C SER A 107 -7.84 7.62 -4.32
N ILE A 108 -8.14 8.76 -3.72
CA ILE A 108 -8.46 8.88 -2.29
C ILE A 108 -9.91 9.34 -2.17
N ASN A 109 -10.75 8.48 -1.61
CA ASN A 109 -12.14 8.79 -1.31
C ASN A 109 -12.25 9.05 0.19
N THR A 110 -12.49 10.30 0.56
CA THR A 110 -12.89 10.63 1.93
C THR A 110 -14.38 10.40 2.04
N ALA A 111 -14.81 9.65 3.06
CA ALA A 111 -16.23 9.57 3.36
C ALA A 111 -16.72 10.99 3.67
N VAL A 112 -17.61 11.53 2.85
CA VAL A 112 -18.43 12.67 3.25
C VAL A 112 -19.39 12.08 4.28
N ASN A 113 -19.20 12.41 5.55
CA ASN A 113 -20.14 11.99 6.59
C ASN A 113 -21.55 12.40 6.11
N GLY A 114 -22.43 11.40 5.95
CA GLY A 114 -23.87 11.62 5.74
C GLY A 114 -24.53 12.11 7.02
#